data_AF-A0A8S9BGM4-F1
#
_entry.id   AF-A0A8S9BGM4-F1
#
_cell.length_a   1.000
_cell.length_b   1.000
_cell.length_c   1.000
_cell.angle_alpha   90.00
_cell.angle_beta   90.00
_cell.angle_gamma   90.00
#
_symmetry.space_group_name_H-M   'P 1'
#
loop_
_entity.id
_entity.type
_entity.pdbx_description
1 polymer ?
#
loop_
_entity_poly.entity_id
_entity_poly.type
_entity_poly.pdbx_seq_one_letter_code
_entity_poly.pdbx_strand_id
1 'polypeptide(L)'
;MAKSSSTGAKQQAGTDQEQAPNAAAVDILIDLLRGSDAPKDLVTIVSKNGSKESKFSIHKEFACRASPVLKAAFESSFVEGQTQTYKLDVSEDVIRALVRWIYTQDFKSVQITTGKFDQAEAMTLVQLWVLADKLLMPKLQNMLIREIDKARKTTKIIPTCCFQYVWENTAEESPLRILFIHECAMHIDSGWNKKLLSTFPHEMLQELIIAMSNSKIWKSYDLQNHFPLSYKWSRYEVQE
;
A
#
# COMPACT_ATOMS: atom_id res chain seq x y z
N MET A 1 -8.15 -15.61 -65.95
CA MET A 1 -8.00 -14.35 -65.18
C MET A 1 -9.02 -14.42 -64.06
N ALA A 2 -8.76 -14.33 -62.76
CA ALA A 2 -7.56 -14.06 -61.96
C ALA A 2 -7.68 -14.86 -60.64
N LYS A 3 -6.53 -15.10 -60.00
CA LYS A 3 -6.34 -15.88 -58.78
C LYS A 3 -6.90 -15.14 -57.55
N SER A 4 -7.47 -15.85 -56.58
CA SER A 4 -7.48 -15.41 -55.18
C SER A 4 -6.95 -16.52 -54.28
N SER A 5 -5.97 -16.15 -53.47
CA SER A 5 -5.22 -16.98 -52.55
C SER A 5 -5.37 -16.35 -51.16
N SER A 6 -5.79 -17.12 -50.16
CA SER A 6 -5.61 -16.81 -48.73
C SER A 6 -5.40 -18.15 -48.02
N THR A 7 -4.18 -18.65 -47.89
CA THR A 7 -3.16 -18.33 -46.88
C THR A 7 -3.77 -18.16 -45.48
N GLY A 8 -3.68 -19.23 -44.69
CA GLY A 8 -4.19 -19.31 -43.34
C GLY A 8 -3.40 -18.48 -42.33
N ALA A 9 -4.10 -18.04 -41.29
CA ALA A 9 -3.52 -17.51 -40.07
C ALA A 9 -3.83 -18.48 -38.93
N LYS A 10 -2.78 -19.13 -38.41
CA LYS A 10 -2.81 -19.90 -37.18
C LYS A 10 -3.08 -18.94 -36.02
N GLN A 11 -4.10 -19.24 -35.21
CA GLN A 11 -4.26 -18.70 -33.87
C GLN A 11 -3.13 -19.21 -32.98
N GLN A 12 -2.30 -18.31 -32.47
CA GLN A 12 -1.45 -18.57 -31.31
C GLN A 12 -2.18 -18.04 -30.07
N ALA A 13 -2.73 -18.96 -29.30
CA ALA A 13 -3.17 -18.71 -27.94
C ALA A 13 -1.92 -18.58 -27.05
N GLY A 14 -1.64 -17.36 -26.58
CA GLY A 14 -0.67 -17.10 -25.53
C GLY A 14 -1.27 -17.54 -24.19
N THR A 15 -0.74 -18.62 -23.64
CA THR A 15 -0.98 -19.05 -22.27
C THR A 15 -0.30 -18.08 -21.31
N ASP A 16 -1.08 -17.25 -20.61
CA ASP A 16 -0.60 -16.55 -19.42
C ASP A 16 -0.38 -17.59 -18.32
N GLN A 17 0.87 -18.07 -18.25
CA GLN A 17 1.34 -18.87 -17.14
C GLN A 17 1.35 -17.98 -15.90
N GLU A 18 0.42 -18.27 -15.00
CA GLU A 18 0.47 -17.90 -13.58
C GLU A 18 1.83 -18.35 -13.03
N GLN A 19 2.79 -17.43 -12.98
CA GLN A 19 4.12 -17.70 -12.45
C GLN A 19 3.99 -17.99 -10.96
N ALA A 20 4.12 -19.28 -10.64
CA ALA A 20 4.36 -19.79 -9.29
C ALA A 20 5.44 -18.94 -8.59
N PRO A 21 5.38 -18.81 -7.25
CA PRO A 21 6.37 -18.04 -6.50
C PRO A 21 7.78 -18.44 -6.94
N ASN A 22 8.59 -17.43 -7.29
CA ASN A 22 9.97 -17.59 -7.75
C ASN A 22 10.67 -18.61 -6.85
N ALA A 23 11.16 -19.72 -7.42
CA ALA A 23 11.87 -20.76 -6.69
C ALA A 23 12.97 -20.15 -5.80
N ALA A 24 13.65 -19.09 -6.26
CA ALA A 24 14.65 -18.38 -5.47
C ALA A 24 14.08 -17.70 -4.21
N ALA A 25 12.85 -17.18 -4.23
CA ALA A 25 12.23 -16.57 -3.05
C ALA A 25 11.78 -17.63 -2.03
N VAL A 26 11.35 -18.80 -2.52
CA VAL A 26 11.00 -19.95 -1.68
C VAL A 26 12.28 -20.59 -1.11
N ASP A 27 13.33 -20.71 -1.92
CA ASP A 27 14.65 -21.20 -1.52
C ASP A 27 15.32 -20.26 -0.53
N ILE A 28 15.22 -18.93 -0.69
CA ILE A 28 15.68 -17.97 0.32
C ILE A 28 14.91 -18.16 1.64
N LEU A 29 13.59 -18.37 1.58
CA LEU A 29 12.79 -18.64 2.78
C LEU A 29 13.19 -19.98 3.44
N ILE A 30 13.46 -21.00 2.64
CA ILE A 30 13.85 -22.33 3.10
C ILE A 30 15.29 -22.33 3.66
N ASP A 31 16.21 -21.60 3.04
CA ASP A 31 17.60 -21.46 3.46
C ASP A 31 17.72 -20.57 4.71
N LEU A 32 16.88 -19.53 4.84
CA LEU A 32 16.75 -18.75 6.09
C LEU A 32 16.21 -19.60 7.25
N LEU A 33 15.39 -20.63 6.95
CA LEU A 33 14.88 -21.56 7.96
C LEU A 33 15.84 -22.73 8.24
N ARG A 34 16.81 -23.00 7.36
CA ARG A 34 17.76 -24.14 7.46
C ARG A 34 19.20 -23.74 7.83
N GLY A 35 19.59 -22.48 7.72
CA GLY A 35 20.97 -22.02 7.86
C GLY A 35 21.44 -21.87 9.31
N SER A 36 22.49 -22.59 9.69
CA SER A 36 23.14 -22.56 11.01
C SER A 36 23.98 -21.31 11.30
N ASP A 37 23.81 -20.23 10.52
CA ASP A 37 24.59 -18.98 10.61
C ASP A 37 23.72 -17.71 10.58
N ALA A 38 22.42 -17.84 10.85
CA ALA A 38 21.52 -16.69 11.00
C ALA A 38 21.95 -15.81 12.20
N PRO A 39 21.86 -14.47 12.11
CA PRO A 39 21.96 -13.60 13.27
C PRO A 39 20.89 -14.03 14.28
N LYS A 40 21.32 -14.55 15.43
CA LYS A 40 20.43 -15.18 16.43
C LYS A 40 19.57 -14.18 17.19
N ASP A 41 19.74 -12.89 16.93
CA ASP A 41 19.09 -11.82 17.65
C ASP A 41 17.69 -11.55 17.07
N LEU A 42 16.68 -12.02 17.81
CA LEU A 42 15.28 -11.76 17.54
C LEU A 42 14.80 -10.54 18.34
N VAL A 43 13.99 -9.70 17.71
CA VAL A 43 13.23 -8.62 18.34
C VAL A 43 11.74 -8.91 18.24
N THR A 44 10.94 -8.33 19.13
CA THR A 44 9.50 -8.52 19.17
C THR A 44 8.78 -7.22 18.80
N ILE A 45 7.90 -7.28 17.81
CA ILE A 45 6.90 -6.24 17.57
C ILE A 45 5.59 -6.66 18.23
N VAL A 46 5.02 -5.79 19.05
CA VAL A 46 3.74 -6.03 19.74
C VAL A 46 2.65 -5.20 19.07
N SER A 47 1.64 -5.87 18.55
CA SER A 47 0.36 -5.26 18.18
C SER A 47 -0.48 -5.09 19.43
N LYS A 48 -0.94 -3.86 19.68
CA LYS A 48 -1.97 -3.53 20.65
C LYS A 48 -3.23 -3.13 19.91
N ASN A 49 -4.34 -3.75 20.27
CA ASN A 49 -5.67 -3.34 19.83
C ASN A 49 -6.64 -3.49 21.01
N GLY A 50 -6.84 -2.39 21.73
CA GLY A 50 -7.57 -2.39 22.99
C GLY A 50 -6.87 -3.26 24.05
N SER A 51 -7.56 -4.30 24.55
CA SER A 51 -7.03 -5.22 25.56
C SER A 51 -6.26 -6.41 24.98
N LYS A 52 -6.29 -6.62 23.66
CA LYS A 52 -5.59 -7.73 23.00
C LYS A 52 -4.17 -7.30 22.64
N GLU A 53 -3.20 -8.10 23.07
CA GLU A 53 -1.80 -7.97 22.65
C GLU A 53 -1.34 -9.21 21.89
N SER A 54 -0.71 -9.00 20.74
CA SER A 54 -0.12 -10.06 19.93
C SER A 54 1.33 -9.77 19.58
N LYS A 55 2.17 -10.79 19.69
CA LYS A 55 3.63 -10.68 19.59
C LYS A 55 4.11 -11.30 18.28
N PHE A 56 4.96 -10.58 17.57
CA PHE A 56 5.56 -11.00 16.31
C PHE A 56 7.08 -10.96 16.47
N SER A 57 7.72 -12.11 16.37
CA SER A 57 9.19 -12.20 16.45
C SER A 57 9.81 -12.08 15.06
N ILE A 58 10.77 -11.19 14.91
CA ILE A 58 11.50 -10.94 13.66
C ILE A 58 12.99 -10.82 13.93
N HIS A 59 13.83 -11.15 12.94
CA HIS A 59 15.27 -10.97 13.12
C HIS A 59 15.61 -9.47 13.17
N LYS A 60 16.41 -9.11 14.17
CA LYS A 60 16.83 -7.73 14.43
C LYS A 60 17.46 -7.08 13.21
N GLU A 61 18.33 -7.80 12.51
CA GLU A 61 18.99 -7.28 11.31
C GLU A 61 17.98 -6.84 10.24
N PHE A 62 16.96 -7.65 9.95
CA PHE A 62 15.93 -7.27 8.97
C PHE A 62 15.10 -6.08 9.44
N ALA A 63 14.74 -6.02 10.73
CA ALA A 63 14.00 -4.89 11.30
C ALA A 63 14.80 -3.58 11.22
N CYS A 64 16.06 -3.61 11.66
CA CYS A 64 16.96 -2.45 11.65
C CYS A 64 17.32 -2.00 10.24
N ARG A 65 17.50 -2.92 9.29
CA ARG A 65 17.75 -2.60 7.89
C ARG A 65 16.53 -1.96 7.23
N ALA A 66 15.33 -2.40 7.60
CA ALA A 66 14.08 -1.91 7.01
C ALA A 66 13.67 -0.53 7.54
N SER A 67 14.00 -0.18 8.78
CA SER A 67 13.63 1.11 9.37
C SER A 67 14.72 1.70 10.27
N PRO A 68 15.12 2.96 10.03
CA PRO A 68 16.04 3.66 10.93
C PRO A 68 15.43 3.90 12.31
N VAL A 69 14.09 4.00 12.42
CA VAL A 69 13.39 4.13 13.71
C VAL A 69 13.51 2.83 14.52
N LEU A 70 13.25 1.69 13.90
CA LEU A 70 13.41 0.39 14.56
C LEU A 70 14.87 0.13 14.93
N LYS A 71 15.81 0.51 14.04
CA LYS A 71 17.25 0.45 14.33
C LYS A 71 17.60 1.25 15.58
N ALA A 72 17.22 2.53 15.59
CA ALA A 72 17.48 3.40 16.73
C ALA A 72 16.84 2.85 18.01
N ALA A 73 15.62 2.33 17.94
CA ALA A 73 14.94 1.77 19.09
C ALA A 73 15.66 0.56 19.67
N PHE A 74 15.99 -0.44 18.84
CA PHE A 74 16.58 -1.71 19.29
C PHE A 74 18.08 -1.64 19.61
N GLU A 75 18.78 -0.61 19.14
CA GLU A 75 20.20 -0.35 19.42
C GLU A 75 20.41 0.70 20.54
N SER A 76 19.33 1.30 21.06
CA SER A 76 19.41 2.28 22.14
C SER A 76 19.55 1.65 23.53
N SER A 77 19.82 2.50 24.52
CA SER A 77 19.74 2.15 25.95
C SER A 77 18.34 2.34 26.55
N PHE A 78 17.33 2.71 25.76
CA PHE A 78 15.94 2.86 26.22
C PHE A 78 15.24 1.51 26.38
N VAL A 79 13.97 1.54 26.81
CA VAL A 79 13.20 0.34 27.14
C VAL A 79 13.14 -0.62 25.96
N GLU A 80 12.97 -0.14 24.74
CA GLU A 80 12.92 -0.93 23.52
C GLU A 80 14.23 -1.67 23.26
N GLY A 81 15.37 -1.01 23.50
CA GLY A 81 16.70 -1.60 23.35
C GLY A 81 17.06 -2.56 24.49
N GLN A 82 16.53 -2.36 25.70
CA GLN A 82 16.72 -3.31 26.80
C GLN A 82 15.83 -4.55 26.67
N THR A 83 14.57 -4.34 26.26
CA THR A 83 13.57 -5.41 26.16
C THR A 83 13.52 -6.09 24.79
N GLN A 84 14.24 -5.55 23.81
CA GLN A 84 14.16 -5.95 22.40
C GLN A 84 12.70 -6.02 21.91
N THR A 85 11.85 -5.11 22.40
CA THR A 85 10.41 -5.12 22.17
C THR A 85 9.92 -3.73 21.76
N TYR A 86 9.24 -3.64 20.62
CA TYR A 86 8.65 -2.40 20.11
C TYR A 86 7.12 -2.52 20.07
N LYS A 87 6.40 -1.59 20.72
CA LYS A 87 4.94 -1.67 20.89
C LYS A 87 4.24 -0.68 19.96
N LEU A 88 3.25 -1.16 19.22
CA LEU A 88 2.47 -0.39 18.24
C LEU A 88 0.98 -0.57 18.49
N ASP A 89 0.23 0.53 18.45
CA ASP A 89 -1.23 0.55 18.62
C ASP A 89 -1.94 0.41 17.26
N VAL A 90 -1.77 -0.77 16.66
CA VAL A 90 -2.35 -1.16 15.37
C VAL A 90 -2.76 -2.62 15.40
N SER A 91 -3.65 -3.03 14.48
CA SER A 91 -4.14 -4.41 14.41
C SER A 91 -3.05 -5.42 14.05
N GLU A 92 -3.31 -6.69 14.35
CA GLU A 92 -2.43 -7.81 14.00
C GLU A 92 -2.21 -7.91 12.49
N ASP A 93 -3.22 -7.59 11.68
CA ASP A 93 -3.13 -7.68 10.23
C ASP A 93 -2.16 -6.65 9.66
N VAL A 94 -2.13 -5.44 10.22
CA VAL A 94 -1.15 -4.40 9.87
C VAL A 94 0.26 -4.85 10.24
N ILE A 95 0.48 -5.41 11.43
CA ILE A 95 1.81 -5.92 11.81
C ILE A 95 2.21 -7.11 10.95
N ARG A 96 1.30 -8.04 10.66
CA ARG A 96 1.59 -9.19 9.78
C ARG A 96 2.00 -8.72 8.38
N ALA A 97 1.31 -7.72 7.85
CA ALA A 97 1.62 -7.11 6.56
C ALA A 97 2.98 -6.40 6.58
N LEU A 98 3.31 -5.66 7.64
CA LEU A 98 4.63 -5.06 7.85
C LEU A 98 5.74 -6.12 7.90
N VAL A 99 5.57 -7.14 8.74
CA VAL A 99 6.56 -8.21 8.93
C VAL A 99 6.80 -8.94 7.61
N ARG A 100 5.74 -9.27 6.88
CA ARG A 100 5.86 -9.87 5.54
C ARG A 100 6.73 -9.00 4.65
N TRP A 101 6.46 -7.70 4.56
CA TRP A 101 7.25 -6.79 3.73
C TRP A 101 8.71 -6.65 4.19
N ILE A 102 8.97 -6.61 5.51
CA ILE A 102 10.35 -6.55 6.04
C ILE A 102 11.19 -7.72 5.49
N TYR A 103 10.61 -8.92 5.44
CA TYR A 103 11.29 -10.10 4.90
C TYR A 103 11.34 -10.14 3.37
N THR A 104 10.23 -9.84 2.69
CA THR A 104 10.14 -10.02 1.23
C THR A 104 10.65 -8.83 0.44
N GLN A 105 10.69 -7.63 1.05
CA GLN A 105 10.92 -6.35 0.39
C GLN A 105 9.99 -6.10 -0.80
N ASP A 106 8.84 -6.79 -0.83
CA ASP A 106 7.81 -6.75 -1.84
C ASP A 106 6.43 -6.81 -1.20
N PHE A 107 5.44 -6.16 -1.80
CA PHE A 107 4.09 -6.04 -1.31
C PHE A 107 3.13 -6.18 -2.49
N LYS A 108 2.34 -7.26 -2.48
CA LYS A 108 1.28 -7.52 -3.46
C LYS A 108 0.07 -8.03 -2.71
N SER A 109 -1.04 -7.31 -2.78
CA SER A 109 -2.30 -7.81 -2.21
C SER A 109 -2.92 -8.82 -3.16
N VAL A 110 -2.96 -10.07 -2.71
CA VAL A 110 -3.62 -11.20 -3.40
C VAL A 110 -5.13 -10.96 -3.52
N GLN A 111 -5.71 -10.19 -2.58
CA GLN A 111 -7.13 -9.91 -2.57
C GLN A 111 -7.55 -8.98 -3.72
N ILE A 112 -6.68 -8.03 -4.08
CA ILE A 112 -6.89 -7.17 -5.26
C ILE A 112 -6.96 -8.03 -6.52
N THR A 113 -6.00 -8.92 -6.73
CA THR A 113 -5.93 -9.76 -7.93
C THR A 113 -7.06 -10.78 -8.03
N THR A 114 -7.62 -11.19 -6.89
CA THR A 114 -8.75 -12.13 -6.83
C THR A 114 -10.12 -11.46 -6.79
N GLY A 115 -10.18 -10.12 -6.85
CA GLY A 115 -11.43 -9.35 -6.81
C GLY A 115 -12.15 -9.39 -5.46
N LYS A 116 -11.44 -9.78 -4.38
CA LYS A 116 -11.98 -9.92 -3.02
C LYS A 116 -11.61 -8.76 -2.11
N PHE A 117 -11.12 -7.66 -2.68
CA PHE A 117 -10.71 -6.48 -1.92
C PHE A 117 -11.92 -5.84 -1.22
N ASP A 118 -11.89 -5.85 0.11
CA ASP A 118 -12.96 -5.32 0.96
C ASP A 118 -12.50 -4.09 1.77
N GLN A 119 -13.39 -3.58 2.63
CA GLN A 119 -13.12 -2.41 3.46
C GLN A 119 -12.04 -2.67 4.52
N ALA A 120 -11.91 -3.91 5.02
CA ALA A 120 -10.93 -4.26 6.04
C ALA A 120 -9.51 -4.31 5.43
N GLU A 121 -9.38 -4.87 4.23
CA GLU A 121 -8.13 -4.84 3.47
C GLU A 121 -7.74 -3.41 3.12
N ALA A 122 -8.69 -2.59 2.66
CA ALA A 122 -8.45 -1.17 2.38
C ALA A 122 -7.91 -0.41 3.60
N MET A 123 -8.55 -0.60 4.75
CA MET A 123 -8.10 -0.02 6.01
C MET A 123 -6.70 -0.52 6.39
N THR A 124 -6.40 -1.81 6.20
CA THR A 124 -5.07 -2.38 6.49
C THR A 124 -3.98 -1.73 5.64
N LEU A 125 -4.21 -1.52 4.34
CA LEU A 125 -3.24 -0.84 3.46
C LEU A 125 -2.97 0.60 3.89
N VAL A 126 -4.02 1.34 4.24
CA VAL A 126 -3.94 2.73 4.68
C VAL A 126 -3.23 2.84 6.03
N GLN A 127 -3.60 2.01 7.00
CA GLN A 127 -2.95 1.97 8.31
C GLN A 127 -1.47 1.58 8.20
N LEU A 128 -1.13 0.63 7.32
CA LEU A 128 0.25 0.26 7.05
C LEU A 128 1.02 1.41 6.39
N TRP A 129 0.39 2.18 5.49
CA TRP A 129 1.04 3.35 4.88
C TRP A 129 1.38 4.40 5.93
N VAL A 130 0.44 4.72 6.84
CA VAL A 130 0.66 5.65 7.95
C VAL A 130 1.74 5.12 8.91
N LEU A 131 1.74 3.81 9.18
CA LEU A 131 2.78 3.20 10.00
C LEU A 131 4.15 3.28 9.33
N ALA A 132 4.23 3.06 8.02
CA ALA A 132 5.46 3.18 7.25
C ALA A 132 6.03 4.61 7.31
N ASP A 133 5.17 5.63 7.29
CA ASP A 133 5.56 7.03 7.53
C ASP A 133 6.23 7.20 8.91
N LYS A 134 5.56 6.74 9.96
CA LYS A 134 6.07 6.79 11.35
C LYS A 134 7.38 6.04 11.54
N LEU A 135 7.59 4.97 10.78
CA LEU A 135 8.80 4.14 10.83
C LEU A 135 9.87 4.60 9.83
N LEU A 136 9.63 5.68 9.08
CA LEU A 136 10.52 6.20 8.04
C LEU A 136 10.89 5.13 7.01
N MET A 137 9.86 4.51 6.41
CA MET A 137 9.97 3.46 5.40
C MET A 137 9.41 3.95 4.03
N PRO A 138 10.08 4.91 3.35
CA PRO A 138 9.57 5.55 2.14
C PRO A 138 9.30 4.55 0.99
N LYS A 139 10.18 3.55 0.83
CA LYS A 139 9.98 2.47 -0.14
C LYS A 139 8.67 1.72 0.06
N LEU A 140 8.30 1.42 1.31
CA LEU A 140 7.03 0.77 1.64
C LEU A 140 5.84 1.71 1.35
N GLN A 141 5.92 2.99 1.72
CA GLN A 141 4.88 3.98 1.41
C GLN A 141 4.59 4.06 -0.09
N ASN A 142 5.65 4.10 -0.91
CA ASN A 142 5.53 4.18 -2.37
C ASN A 142 4.87 2.94 -2.96
N MET A 143 5.21 1.75 -2.45
CA MET A 143 4.58 0.50 -2.88
C MET A 143 3.10 0.42 -2.51
N LEU A 144 2.76 0.84 -1.29
CA LEU A 144 1.37 0.83 -0.82
C LEU A 144 0.48 1.81 -1.58
N ILE A 145 0.97 3.01 -1.91
CA ILE A 145 0.24 3.96 -2.78
C ILE A 145 -0.10 3.32 -4.13
N ARG A 146 0.84 2.58 -4.74
CA ARG A 146 0.61 1.88 -6.02
C ARG A 146 -0.43 0.78 -5.87
N GLU A 147 -0.41 0.03 -4.78
CA GLU A 147 -1.40 -1.03 -4.53
C GLU A 147 -2.80 -0.45 -4.21
N ILE A 148 -2.89 0.68 -3.52
CA ILE A 148 -4.17 1.41 -3.31
C ILE A 148 -4.77 1.86 -4.65
N ASP A 149 -3.98 2.52 -5.50
CA ASP A 149 -4.42 2.94 -6.83
C ASP A 149 -4.82 1.75 -7.71
N LYS A 150 -4.07 0.64 -7.64
CA LYS A 150 -4.39 -0.61 -8.34
C LYS A 150 -5.70 -1.22 -7.83
N ALA A 151 -5.95 -1.21 -6.53
CA ALA A 151 -7.20 -1.65 -5.94
C ALA A 151 -8.36 -0.86 -6.54
N ARG A 152 -8.29 0.47 -6.50
CA ARG A 152 -9.30 1.36 -7.08
C ARG A 152 -9.50 1.12 -8.57
N LYS A 153 -8.42 0.95 -9.35
CA LYS A 153 -8.52 0.67 -10.80
C LYS A 153 -9.19 -0.66 -11.09
N THR A 154 -9.01 -1.65 -10.22
CA THR A 154 -9.57 -3.00 -10.37
C THR A 154 -11.03 -3.04 -9.94
N THR A 155 -11.35 -2.50 -8.76
CA THR A 155 -12.69 -2.55 -8.17
C THR A 155 -13.62 -1.43 -8.66
N LYS A 156 -13.06 -0.35 -9.20
CA LYS A 156 -13.75 0.92 -9.50
C LYS A 156 -14.37 1.60 -8.28
N ILE A 157 -13.94 1.22 -7.08
CA ILE A 157 -14.45 1.75 -5.81
C ILE A 157 -13.34 2.51 -5.10
N ILE A 158 -13.66 3.71 -4.60
CA ILE A 158 -12.80 4.47 -3.70
C ILE A 158 -13.12 4.02 -2.26
N PRO A 159 -12.11 3.66 -1.43
CA PRO A 159 -12.34 3.19 -0.07
C PRO A 159 -12.67 4.36 0.88
N THR A 160 -13.88 4.88 0.80
CA THR A 160 -14.32 6.05 1.59
C THR A 160 -14.31 5.80 3.10
N CYS A 161 -14.31 4.53 3.55
CA CYS A 161 -14.21 4.18 4.97
C CYS A 161 -12.88 4.63 5.60
N CYS A 162 -11.84 4.83 4.79
CA CYS A 162 -10.51 5.20 5.26
C CYS A 162 -10.36 6.71 5.48
N PHE A 163 -11.25 7.54 4.94
CA PHE A 163 -11.05 9.00 4.90
C PHE A 163 -10.88 9.61 6.29
N GLN A 164 -11.72 9.24 7.25
CA GLN A 164 -11.60 9.75 8.62
C GLN A 164 -10.22 9.45 9.19
N TYR A 165 -9.80 8.19 9.12
CA TYR A 165 -8.50 7.77 9.63
C TYR A 165 -7.34 8.49 8.93
N VAL A 166 -7.37 8.62 7.61
CA VAL A 166 -6.31 9.28 6.83
C VAL A 166 -6.14 10.73 7.28
N TRP A 167 -7.22 11.50 7.36
CA TRP A 167 -7.16 12.91 7.76
C TRP A 167 -6.83 13.11 9.24
N GLU A 168 -7.10 12.14 10.10
CA GLU A 168 -6.69 12.19 11.51
C GLU A 168 -5.20 11.83 11.72
N ASN A 169 -4.60 11.05 10.82
CA ASN A 169 -3.30 10.42 11.05
C ASN A 169 -2.19 10.81 10.05
N THR A 170 -2.45 11.79 9.19
CA THR A 170 -1.46 12.30 8.23
C THR A 170 -1.39 13.81 8.29
N ALA A 171 -0.24 14.39 7.94
CA ALA A 171 -0.09 15.83 7.80
C ALA A 171 -0.84 16.36 6.56
N GLU A 172 -1.07 17.68 6.54
CA GLU A 172 -1.41 18.39 5.30
C GLU A 172 -0.36 18.09 4.23
N GLU A 173 -0.78 18.04 2.96
CA GLU A 173 0.07 17.70 1.82
C GLU A 173 0.64 16.27 1.80
N SER A 174 0.22 15.39 2.72
CA SER A 174 0.58 13.98 2.67
C SER A 174 0.27 13.37 1.29
N PRO A 175 1.20 12.62 0.68
CA PRO A 175 0.98 11.93 -0.60
C PRO A 175 -0.30 11.09 -0.64
N LEU A 176 -0.65 10.46 0.49
CA LEU A 176 -1.87 9.65 0.59
C LEU A 176 -3.14 10.50 0.51
N ARG A 177 -3.17 11.68 1.16
CA ARG A 177 -4.30 12.63 1.04
C ARG A 177 -4.43 13.11 -0.40
N ILE A 178 -3.32 13.52 -1.02
CA ILE A 178 -3.31 14.01 -2.40
C ILE A 178 -3.83 12.94 -3.36
N LEU A 179 -3.44 11.66 -3.17
CA LEU A 179 -3.96 10.55 -3.94
C LEU A 179 -5.48 10.46 -3.82
N PHE A 180 -6.02 10.40 -2.60
CA PHE A 180 -7.46 10.29 -2.41
C PHE A 180 -8.22 11.49 -2.96
N ILE A 181 -7.75 12.72 -2.74
CA ILE A 181 -8.38 13.93 -3.31
C ILE A 181 -8.45 13.84 -4.83
N HIS A 182 -7.37 13.41 -5.48
CA HIS A 182 -7.35 13.25 -6.93
C HIS A 182 -8.31 12.15 -7.39
N GLU A 183 -8.31 10.98 -6.75
CA GLU A 183 -9.26 9.90 -7.07
C GLU A 183 -10.71 10.37 -6.92
N CYS A 184 -11.03 11.08 -5.84
CA CYS A 184 -12.35 11.65 -5.60
C CYS A 184 -12.74 12.65 -6.68
N ALA A 185 -11.87 13.62 -6.99
CA ALA A 185 -12.15 14.65 -7.99
C ALA A 185 -12.42 14.05 -9.39
N MET A 186 -11.81 12.91 -9.71
CA MET A 186 -11.95 12.25 -11.01
C MET A 186 -13.15 11.31 -11.11
N HIS A 187 -13.67 10.81 -9.99
CA HIS A 187 -14.67 9.75 -9.97
C HIS A 187 -15.89 10.06 -9.09
N ILE A 188 -16.02 11.28 -8.61
CA ILE A 188 -17.25 11.76 -7.98
C ILE A 188 -18.42 11.61 -8.97
N ASP A 189 -19.51 10.97 -8.52
CA ASP A 189 -20.69 10.69 -9.33
C ASP A 189 -21.99 10.94 -8.55
N SER A 190 -23.14 10.66 -9.18
CA SER A 190 -24.46 10.85 -8.56
C SER A 190 -24.73 9.97 -7.33
N GLY A 191 -23.92 8.93 -7.08
CA GLY A 191 -23.98 8.11 -5.88
C GLY A 191 -23.49 8.84 -4.62
N TRP A 192 -22.72 9.91 -4.79
CA TRP A 192 -22.19 10.74 -3.70
C TRP A 192 -23.26 11.70 -3.17
N ASN A 193 -24.19 11.14 -2.40
CA ASN A 193 -25.31 11.87 -1.82
C ASN A 193 -24.93 12.56 -0.49
N LYS A 194 -25.80 13.47 -0.02
CA LYS A 194 -25.61 14.26 1.21
C LYS A 194 -25.31 13.40 2.45
N LYS A 195 -25.90 12.22 2.56
CA LYS A 195 -25.67 11.31 3.70
C LYS A 195 -24.24 10.77 3.68
N LEU A 196 -23.74 10.33 2.53
CA LEU A 196 -22.34 9.88 2.41
C LEU A 196 -21.37 11.03 2.66
N LEU A 197 -21.57 12.18 2.00
CA LEU A 197 -20.69 13.33 2.16
C LEU A 197 -20.63 13.83 3.61
N SER A 198 -21.72 13.69 4.38
CA SER A 198 -21.73 14.06 5.80
C SER A 198 -20.85 13.19 6.69
N THR A 199 -20.37 12.04 6.20
CA THR A 199 -19.42 11.19 6.93
C THR A 199 -17.96 11.52 6.62
N PHE A 200 -17.68 12.43 5.69
CA PHE A 200 -16.31 12.76 5.30
C PHE A 200 -15.74 13.85 6.20
N PRO A 201 -14.42 13.85 6.46
CA PRO A 201 -13.75 14.92 7.19
C PRO A 201 -14.05 16.28 6.54
N HIS A 202 -14.29 17.30 7.37
CA HIS A 202 -14.61 18.62 6.84
C HIS A 202 -13.43 19.19 6.04
N GLU A 203 -12.21 19.00 6.55
CA GLU A 203 -10.96 19.40 5.91
C GLU A 203 -10.79 18.73 4.54
N MET A 204 -11.09 17.44 4.43
CA MET A 204 -11.05 16.69 3.17
C MET A 204 -11.98 17.29 2.11
N LEU A 205 -13.21 17.66 2.49
CA LEU A 205 -14.16 18.27 1.57
C LEU A 205 -13.70 19.65 1.09
N GLN A 206 -13.09 20.46 1.97
CA GLN A 206 -12.50 21.74 1.61
C GLN A 206 -11.35 21.55 0.61
N GLU A 207 -10.42 20.64 0.89
CA GLU A 207 -9.30 20.29 0.01
C GLU A 207 -9.81 19.82 -1.36
N LEU A 208 -10.87 19.01 -1.40
CA LEU A 208 -11.48 18.52 -2.64
C LEU A 208 -12.06 19.67 -3.49
N ILE A 209 -12.83 20.57 -2.86
CA ILE A 209 -13.41 21.74 -3.54
C ILE A 209 -12.30 22.66 -4.10
N ILE A 210 -11.24 22.88 -3.32
CA ILE A 210 -10.07 23.66 -3.76
C ILE A 210 -9.38 22.96 -4.95
N ALA A 211 -9.20 21.64 -4.90
CA ALA A 211 -8.58 20.88 -5.98
C ALA A 211 -9.40 20.90 -7.28
N MET A 212 -10.74 20.83 -7.16
CA MET A 212 -11.66 20.90 -8.31
C MET A 212 -11.73 22.31 -8.91
N SER A 213 -11.74 23.35 -8.07
CA SER A 213 -11.83 24.75 -8.53
C SER A 213 -10.57 25.25 -9.23
N ASN A 214 -9.39 24.74 -8.87
CA ASN A 214 -8.10 25.10 -9.46
C ASN A 214 -7.82 24.44 -10.83
N SER A 215 -8.88 24.27 -11.64
CA SER A 215 -9.01 23.33 -12.77
C SER A 215 -8.08 23.52 -13.98
N LYS A 216 -7.05 24.37 -13.91
CA LYS A 216 -5.97 24.39 -14.92
C LYS A 216 -5.23 23.05 -14.97
N ILE A 217 -5.23 22.28 -13.88
CA ILE A 217 -4.65 20.92 -13.80
C ILE A 217 -5.45 19.90 -14.62
N TRP A 218 -6.76 20.11 -14.83
CA TRP A 218 -7.69 19.11 -15.39
C TRP A 218 -8.19 19.43 -16.80
N LYS A 219 -7.98 20.67 -17.29
CA LYS A 219 -8.53 21.17 -18.56
C LYS A 219 -7.83 20.67 -19.84
N SER A 220 -6.79 19.86 -19.74
CA SER A 220 -6.06 19.31 -20.90
C SER A 220 -6.34 17.83 -21.19
N TYR A 221 -7.42 17.24 -20.66
CA TYR A 221 -7.64 15.79 -20.70
C TYR A 221 -8.77 15.38 -21.65
N ASP A 222 -8.41 14.48 -22.56
CA ASP A 222 -9.28 13.77 -23.49
C ASP A 222 -10.17 12.77 -22.72
N LEU A 223 -11.48 12.98 -22.79
CA LEU A 223 -12.50 12.14 -22.15
C LEU A 223 -12.70 10.79 -22.86
N GLN A 224 -12.05 10.55 -24.01
CA GLN A 224 -12.20 9.32 -24.80
C GLN A 224 -11.02 8.35 -24.66
N ASN A 225 -9.84 8.83 -24.27
CA ASN A 225 -8.69 7.98 -23.97
C ASN A 225 -8.61 7.74 -22.46
N HIS A 226 -8.60 6.48 -22.03
CA HIS A 226 -8.36 6.09 -20.64
C HIS A 226 -6.97 6.60 -20.18
N PHE A 227 -6.91 7.84 -19.68
CA PHE A 227 -5.75 8.53 -19.11
C PHE A 227 -4.48 8.58 -20.00
N PRO A 228 -3.77 9.72 -20.09
CA PRO A 228 -2.38 9.65 -20.52
C PRO A 228 -1.61 8.79 -19.53
N LEU A 229 -0.84 7.84 -20.09
CA LEU A 229 -0.03 6.79 -19.44
C LEU A 229 0.98 7.23 -18.36
N SER A 230 0.98 8.48 -17.92
CA SER A 230 1.88 8.92 -16.86
C SER A 230 1.18 9.85 -15.88
N TYR A 231 0.66 9.28 -14.80
CA TYR A 231 0.83 9.93 -13.51
C TYR A 231 2.28 10.43 -13.45
N LYS A 232 2.52 11.70 -13.13
CA LYS A 232 3.83 12.05 -12.55
C LYS A 232 3.82 11.48 -11.13
N TRP A 233 4.15 10.18 -11.03
CA TRP A 233 4.21 9.45 -9.77
C TRP A 233 5.06 10.16 -8.73
N SER A 234 6.02 10.98 -9.17
CA SER A 234 6.81 11.90 -8.35
C SER A 234 6.00 12.76 -7.38
N ARG A 235 4.70 13.03 -7.64
CA ARG A 235 3.83 13.79 -6.70
C ARG A 235 3.38 12.96 -5.51
N TYR A 236 3.41 11.63 -5.64
CA TYR A 236 2.96 10.67 -4.63
C TYR A 236 4.12 9.87 -4.04
N GLU A 237 5.33 10.06 -4.58
CA GLU A 237 6.53 9.38 -4.13
C GLU A 237 7.11 10.11 -2.91
N VAL A 238 7.31 9.35 -1.84
CA VAL A 238 8.12 9.75 -0.69
C VAL A 238 9.58 9.52 -1.07
N GLN A 239 10.42 10.54 -0.86
CA GLN A 239 11.84 10.48 -1.18
C GLN A 239 12.55 9.47 -0.27
N GLU A 240 13.42 8.64 -0.86
CA GLU A 240 14.23 7.63 -0.16
C GLU A 240 15.53 8.21 0.41
#